data_AF-V5H2T6-F1
#
_entry.id   AF-V5H2T6-F1
#
_cell.length_a   1.000
_cell.length_b   1.000
_cell.length_c   1.000
_cell.angle_alpha   90.00
_cell.angle_beta   90.00
_cell.angle_gamma   90.00
#
_symmetry.space_group_name_H-M   'P 1'
#
loop_
_entity.id
_entity.type
_entity.pdbx_description
1 polymer ?
#
loop_
_entity_poly.entity_id
_entity_poly.type
_entity_poly.pdbx_seq_one_letter_code
_entity_poly.pdbx_strand_id
1 'polypeptide(L)'
;MKTFIAALCFLVAQSCVIALLTESECRNPVAVPSCEEGAMTTLYSFFDYANKCESYTGCGSGTNIFYSYGDCLANCPYGEHHPPGRA
;
A
#
# COMPACT_ATOMS: atom_id res chain seq x y z
N MET A 1 -25.21 14.58 28.23
CA MET A 1 -23.95 13.80 28.25
C MET A 1 -24.15 12.36 27.73
N LYS A 2 -25.00 12.13 26.72
CA LYS A 2 -25.32 10.79 26.19
C LYS A 2 -25.22 10.75 24.66
N THR A 3 -25.45 11.90 24.03
CA THR A 3 -25.28 12.16 22.59
C THR A 3 -23.82 12.26 22.16
N PHE A 4 -22.93 12.75 23.03
CA PHE A 4 -21.51 12.90 22.72
C PHE A 4 -20.78 11.56 22.56
N ILE A 5 -21.15 10.54 23.35
CA ILE A 5 -20.54 9.21 23.30
C ILE A 5 -20.89 8.51 21.97
N ALA A 6 -22.14 8.63 21.52
CA ALA A 6 -22.57 8.05 20.25
C ALA A 6 -21.84 8.69 19.05
N ALA A 7 -21.64 10.01 19.06
CA ALA A 7 -20.92 10.71 18.00
C ALA A 7 -19.43 10.30 17.94
N LEU A 8 -18.78 10.11 19.08
CA LEU A 8 -17.40 9.63 19.15
C LEU A 8 -17.23 8.20 18.60
N CYS A 9 -18.19 7.31 18.81
CA CYS A 9 -18.15 5.95 18.27
C CYS A 9 -18.25 5.90 16.72
N PHE A 10 -19.02 6.80 16.11
CA PHE A 10 -19.13 6.87 14.65
C PHE A 10 -17.87 7.40 13.97
N LEU A 11 -17.14 8.33 14.61
CA LEU A 11 -15.90 8.90 14.06
C LEU A 11 -14.74 7.90 14.05
N VAL A 12 -14.65 7.02 15.06
CA VAL A 12 -13.60 5.98 15.15
C VAL A 12 -13.82 4.85 14.12
N ALA A 13 -15.08 4.56 13.76
CA ALA A 13 -15.37 3.58 12.71
C ALA A 13 -14.99 4.10 11.30
N GLN A 14 -14.96 5.43 11.10
CA GLN A 14 -14.66 6.05 9.82
C GLN A 14 -13.15 6.20 9.54
N SER A 15 -12.27 5.99 10.53
CA SER A 15 -10.82 6.15 10.37
C SER A 15 -10.09 4.93 9.77
N CYS A 16 -10.79 3.83 9.46
CA CYS A 16 -10.20 2.68 8.76
C CYS A 16 -10.38 2.78 7.23
N VAL A 17 -10.21 3.98 6.66
CA VAL A 17 -10.01 4.11 5.22
C VAL A 17 -8.58 3.63 4.95
N ILE A 18 -8.42 2.33 4.69
CA ILE A 18 -7.23 1.85 3.99
C ILE A 18 -7.29 2.57 2.65
N ALA A 19 -6.39 3.53 2.45
CA ALA A 19 -6.33 4.32 1.22
C ALA A 19 -5.84 3.43 0.08
N LEU A 20 -6.76 2.64 -0.46
CA LEU A 20 -6.56 1.84 -1.66
C LEU A 20 -6.09 2.77 -2.77
N LEU A 21 -4.92 2.46 -3.32
CA LEU A 21 -4.42 3.13 -4.51
C LEU A 21 -5.27 2.69 -5.70
N THR A 22 -5.38 3.53 -6.72
CA THR A 22 -5.92 3.12 -8.01
C THR A 22 -4.99 2.12 -8.68
N GLU A 23 -5.52 1.27 -9.57
CA GLU A 23 -4.68 0.31 -10.31
C GLU A 23 -3.58 1.01 -11.12
N SER A 24 -3.88 2.19 -11.68
CA SER A 24 -2.87 3.02 -12.36
C SER A 24 -1.75 3.48 -11.43
N GLU A 25 -2.06 3.82 -10.17
CA GLU A 25 -1.03 4.21 -9.19
C GLU A 25 -0.18 3.02 -8.77
N CYS A 26 -0.77 1.84 -8.65
CA CYS A 26 -0.05 0.58 -8.37
C CYS A 26 0.85 0.15 -9.54
N ARG A 27 0.45 0.42 -10.78
CA ARG A 27 1.24 0.07 -11.98
C ARG A 27 2.29 1.13 -12.35
N ASN A 28 2.37 2.23 -11.61
CA ASN A 28 3.39 3.25 -11.86
C ASN A 28 4.81 2.68 -11.63
N PRO A 29 5.77 3.01 -12.51
CA PRO A 29 7.16 2.59 -12.35
C PRO A 29 7.74 3.01 -10.99
N VAL A 30 8.40 2.06 -10.33
CA VAL A 30 9.10 2.32 -9.06
C VAL A 30 10.46 2.93 -9.37
N ALA A 31 10.67 4.18 -8.98
CA ALA A 31 11.99 4.79 -9.02
C ALA A 31 12.84 4.17 -7.90
N VAL A 32 13.94 3.51 -8.26
CA VAL A 32 14.91 2.99 -7.29
C VAL A 32 16.02 4.04 -7.13
N PRO A 33 16.04 4.81 -6.03
CA PRO A 33 17.06 5.84 -5.82
C PRO A 33 18.42 5.23 -5.47
N SER A 34 19.49 6.02 -5.65
CA SER A 34 20.78 5.71 -5.05
C SER A 34 20.70 5.80 -3.53
N CYS A 35 21.09 4.73 -2.84
CA CYS A 35 21.02 4.65 -1.39
C CYS A 35 22.33 5.04 -0.73
N GLU A 36 22.24 5.71 0.43
CA GLU A 36 23.38 5.89 1.33
C GLU A 36 23.87 4.54 1.86
N GLU A 37 25.13 4.49 2.28
CA GLU A 37 25.72 3.29 2.87
C GLU A 37 24.93 2.89 4.14
N GLY A 38 24.50 1.62 4.20
CA GLY A 38 23.71 1.09 5.32
C GLY A 38 22.22 1.45 5.31
N ALA A 39 21.73 2.23 4.35
CA ALA A 39 20.32 2.65 4.27
C ALA A 39 19.42 1.68 3.48
N MET A 40 19.98 0.61 2.89
CA MET A 40 19.20 -0.37 2.16
C MET A 40 18.36 -1.24 3.09
N THR A 41 17.10 -1.44 2.73
CA THR A 41 16.15 -2.32 3.39
C THR A 41 15.37 -3.11 2.34
N THR A 42 14.68 -4.17 2.78
CA THR A 42 13.65 -4.82 1.95
C THR A 42 12.43 -3.93 1.87
N LEU A 43 12.03 -3.61 0.65
CA LEU A 43 10.82 -2.86 0.31
C LEU A 43 9.92 -3.73 -0.57
N TYR A 44 8.66 -3.36 -0.68
CA TYR A 44 7.66 -4.05 -1.48
C TYR A 44 6.93 -3.05 -2.38
N SER A 45 6.65 -3.46 -3.62
CA SER A 45 5.91 -2.65 -4.60
C SER A 45 5.09 -3.55 -5.51
N PHE A 46 3.99 -3.04 -6.04
CA PHE A 46 3.29 -3.70 -7.15
C PHE A 46 4.08 -3.46 -8.44
N PHE A 47 4.57 -4.53 -9.07
CA PHE A 47 5.28 -4.45 -10.34
C PHE A 47 4.34 -4.82 -11.47
N ASP A 48 4.12 -3.87 -12.39
CA ASP A 48 3.24 -4.04 -13.55
C ASP A 48 3.61 -5.27 -14.40
N TYR A 49 4.91 -5.43 -14.67
CA TYR A 49 5.44 -6.57 -15.45
C TYR A 49 5.15 -7.93 -14.79
N ALA A 50 5.30 -8.03 -13.47
CA ALA A 50 5.03 -9.25 -12.71
C ALA A 50 3.53 -9.41 -12.40
N ASN A 51 2.73 -8.35 -12.61
CA ASN A 51 1.32 -8.25 -12.29
C ASN A 51 0.99 -8.61 -10.82
N LYS A 52 1.89 -8.29 -9.90
CA LYS A 52 1.79 -8.65 -8.48
C LYS A 52 2.72 -7.79 -7.60
N CYS A 53 2.55 -7.89 -6.28
CA CYS A 53 3.49 -7.32 -5.32
C CYS A 53 4.77 -8.17 -5.26
N GLU A 54 5.95 -7.54 -5.33
CA GLU A 54 7.24 -8.20 -5.13
C GLU A 54 8.14 -7.39 -4.20
N SER A 55 9.12 -8.07 -3.60
CA SER A 55 10.14 -7.44 -2.77
C SER A 55 11.37 -7.04 -3.57
N TYR A 56 12.00 -5.94 -3.21
CA TYR A 56 13.31 -5.54 -3.73
C TYR A 56 14.15 -4.89 -2.62
N THR A 57 15.47 -4.88 -2.80
CA THR A 57 16.38 -4.17 -1.90
C THR A 57 16.55 -2.74 -2.39
N GLY A 58 16.27 -1.77 -1.51
CA GLY A 58 16.37 -0.36 -1.85
C GLY A 58 16.18 0.54 -0.64
N CYS A 59 15.92 1.80 -0.89
CA CYS A 59 15.66 2.81 0.14
C CYS A 59 14.66 3.82 -0.40
N GLY A 60 14.19 4.70 0.49
CA GLY A 60 13.25 5.77 0.16
C GLY A 60 11.80 5.39 0.43
N SER A 61 10.92 6.23 -0.11
CA SER A 61 9.47 6.17 0.08
C SER A 61 8.78 6.65 -1.19
N GLY A 62 7.52 6.24 -1.38
CA GLY A 62 6.72 6.65 -2.51
C GLY A 62 5.33 6.01 -2.41
N THR A 63 4.44 6.41 -3.31
CA THR A 63 3.05 5.93 -3.31
C THR A 63 2.99 4.41 -3.45
N ASN A 64 3.76 3.84 -4.39
CA ASN A 64 3.86 2.39 -4.61
C ASN A 64 5.13 1.81 -3.94
N ILE A 65 5.48 2.23 -2.72
CA ILE A 65 6.60 1.68 -1.95
C ILE A 65 6.12 1.38 -0.53
N PHE A 66 6.22 0.12 -0.13
CA PHE A 66 5.71 -0.40 1.13
C PHE A 66 6.81 -1.11 1.93
N TYR A 67 6.69 -1.10 3.25
CA TYR A 67 7.65 -1.77 4.15
C TYR A 67 7.24 -3.19 4.53
N SER A 68 6.07 -3.64 4.08
CA SER A 68 5.62 -5.02 4.24
C SER A 68 4.86 -5.51 3.01
N TYR A 69 4.92 -6.81 2.78
CA TYR A 69 4.16 -7.45 1.70
C TYR A 69 2.65 -7.28 1.89
N GLY A 70 2.18 -7.41 3.13
CA GLY A 70 0.77 -7.25 3.48
C GLY A 70 0.24 -5.86 3.17
N ASP A 71 1.03 -4.82 3.44
CA ASP A 71 0.65 -3.44 3.10
C ASP A 71 0.55 -3.24 1.59
N CYS A 72 1.47 -3.84 0.81
CA CYS A 72 1.37 -3.80 -0.66
C CYS A 72 0.07 -4.45 -1.14
N LEU A 73 -0.28 -5.65 -0.63
CA LEU A 73 -1.53 -6.33 -0.99
C LEU A 73 -2.78 -5.54 -0.58
N ALA A 74 -2.76 -4.94 0.60
CA ALA A 74 -3.89 -4.19 1.13
C ALA A 74 -4.16 -2.89 0.34
N ASN A 75 -3.10 -2.23 -0.14
CA ASN A 75 -3.22 -0.98 -0.89
C ASN A 75 -3.32 -1.19 -2.41
N CYS A 76 -2.78 -2.30 -2.95
CA CYS A 76 -2.79 -2.68 -4.36
C CYS A 76 -3.38 -4.09 -4.58
N PRO A 77 -4.68 -4.32 -4.34
CA PRO A 77 -5.34 -5.62 -4.48
C PRO A 77 -5.69 -5.92 -5.95
N TYR A 78 -4.73 -5.75 -6.85
CA TYR A 78 -4.87 -5.92 -8.30
C TYR A 78 -4.05 -7.12 -8.80
N GLY A 79 -4.15 -7.42 -10.10
CA GLY A 79 -3.36 -8.47 -10.73
C GLY A 79 -3.60 -9.86 -10.12
N GLU A 80 -2.53 -10.59 -9.81
CA GLU A 80 -2.62 -11.93 -9.18
C GLU A 80 -3.17 -11.89 -7.75
N HIS A 81 -3.31 -10.70 -7.16
CA HIS A 81 -3.83 -10.49 -5.81
C HIS A 81 -5.29 -10.02 -5.80
N HIS A 82 -5.94 -10.00 -6.95
CA HIS A 82 -7.30 -9.53 -7.09
C HIS A 82 -8.30 -10.44 -6.34
N PRO A 83 -9.04 -9.92 -5.34
CA PRO A 83 -10.05 -10.70 -4.64
C PRO A 83 -11.19 -11.08 -5.61
N PRO A 84 -11.70 -12.32 -5.56
CA PRO A 84 -12.85 -12.70 -6.38
C PRO A 84 -14.04 -11.75 -6.16
N GLY A 85 -14.66 -11.28 -7.25
CA GLY A 85 -15.88 -10.49 -7.19
C GLY A 85 -15.71 -8.99 -6.88
N ARG A 86 -14.47 -8.48 -6.89
CA ARG A 86 -14.20 -7.04 -7.07
C ARG A 86 -13.85 -6.82 -8.55
N ALA A 87 -14.18 -5.66 -9.10
CA ALA A 87 -13.88 -5.23 -10.47
C ALA A 87 -13.77 -3.71 -10.47
#